data_AF-A0A401GL07-F1
#
_entry.id   AF-A0A401GL07-F1
#
_cell.length_a   1.000
_cell.length_b   1.000
_cell.length_c   1.000
_cell.angle_alpha   90.00
_cell.angle_beta   90.00
_cell.angle_gamma   90.00
#
_symmetry.space_group_name_H-M   'P 1'
#
loop_
_entity.id
_entity.type
_entity.pdbx_description
1 polymer ?
#
loop_
_entity_poly.entity_id
_entity_poly.type
_entity_poly.pdbx_seq_one_letter_code
_entity_poly.pdbx_strand_id
1 'polypeptide(L)' 'MALLWGEGLLYAKLLKQKGMKTKDDVYPGVPHRFHYGLRQIKIVFLADKDFDNELKWLLSGSSA' A
#
# COMPACT_ATOMS: atom_id res chain seq x y z
N MET A 1 12.38 -1.44 12.49
CA MET A 1 12.74 -0.53 11.39
C MET A 1 12.40 -1.19 10.06
N ALA A 2 11.49 -0.62 9.28
CA ALA A 2 11.21 -1.10 7.93
C ALA A 2 12.15 -0.37 6.95
N LEU A 3 13.26 -1.02 6.55
CA LEU A 3 14.29 -0.45 5.68
C LEU A 3 13.72 0.09 4.34
N LEU A 4 12.61 -0.47 3.88
CA LEU A 4 11.96 -0.12 2.60
C LEU A 4 10.96 1.04 2.70
N TRP A 5 10.66 1.53 3.91
CA TRP A 5 9.59 2.52 4.10
C TRP A 5 9.92 3.87 3.46
N GLY A 6 11.14 4.36 3.68
CA GLY A 6 11.58 5.65 3.12
C GLY A 6 11.64 5.62 1.59
N GLU A 7 12.16 4.54 1.02
CA GLU A 7 12.27 4.36 -0.44
C GLU A 7 10.89 4.25 -1.10
N GLY A 8 9.95 3.52 -0.49
CA GLY A 8 8.59 3.41 -0.99
C GLY A 8 7.86 4.76 -1.04
N LEU A 9 7.99 5.58 0.02
CA LEU A 9 7.41 6.92 0.05
C LEU A 9 8.06 7.87 -0.96
N LEU A 10 9.39 7.78 -1.13
CA LEU A 10 10.10 8.57 -2.14
C LEU A 10 9.61 8.21 -3.55
N TYR A 11 9.45 6.92 -3.83
CA TYR A 11 8.94 6.47 -5.13
C TYR A 11 7.52 6.97 -5.39
N ALA A 12 6.60 6.85 -4.42
CA ALA A 12 5.25 7.38 -4.54
C ALA A 12 5.24 8.90 -4.80
N LYS A 13 6.13 9.65 -4.14
CA LYS A 13 6.30 11.09 -4.38
C LYS A 13 6.74 11.38 -5.82
N LEU A 14 7.70 10.63 -6.35
CA LEU A 14 8.18 10.80 -7.73
C LEU A 14 7.08 10.50 -8.76
N LEU A 15 6.27 9.45 -8.55
CA LEU A 15 5.13 9.14 -9.42
C LEU A 15 4.11 10.28 -9.44
N LYS A 16 3.73 10.80 -8.26
CA LYS A 16 2.83 11.96 -8.14
C LYS A 16 3.37 13.20 -8.85
N GLN A 17 4.67 13.47 -8.73
CA GLN A 17 5.32 14.59 -9.43
C GLN A 17 5.29 14.45 -10.96
N LYS A 18 5.19 13.22 -11.49
CA LYS A 18 5.01 12.95 -12.92
C LYS A 18 3.54 12.97 -13.37
N GLY A 19 2.62 13.39 -12.50
CA GLY A 19 1.18 13.45 -12.79
C GLY A 19 0.47 12.09 -12.76
N MET A 20 1.15 11.03 -12.29
CA MET A 20 0.53 9.72 -12.17
C MET A 20 -0.40 9.70 -10.94
N LYS A 21 -1.66 9.33 -11.13
CA LYS A 21 -2.59 9.07 -10.03
C LYS A 21 -2.01 7.94 -9.19
N THR A 22 -1.61 8.27 -7.96
CA THR A 22 -0.90 7.37 -7.06
C THR A 22 -1.51 7.51 -5.68
N LYS A 23 -1.85 6.39 -5.05
CA LYS A 23 -2.27 6.31 -3.65
C LYS A 23 -1.20 5.54 -2.87
N ASP A 24 -0.91 5.98 -1.65
CA ASP A 24 0.00 5.35 -0.71
C ASP A 24 -0.70 5.18 0.64
N ASP A 25 -0.88 3.93 1.06
CA ASP A 25 -1.44 3.58 2.37
C ASP A 25 -0.29 3.11 3.30
N VAL A 26 -0.15 3.76 4.45
CA VAL A 26 0.96 3.51 5.39
C VAL A 26 0.42 2.91 6.68
N TYR A 27 0.98 1.76 7.08
CA TYR A 27 0.64 1.05 8.31
C TYR A 27 1.77 1.20 9.34
N PRO A 28 1.68 2.16 10.27
CA PRO A 28 2.71 2.34 11.30
C PRO A 28 2.69 1.22 12.34
N GLY A 29 3.84 0.99 12.99
CA GLY A 29 3.94 0.04 14.11
C GLY A 29 4.02 -1.44 13.70
N VAL A 30 4.06 -1.75 12.41
CA VAL A 30 4.21 -3.13 11.91
C VAL A 30 5.52 -3.32 11.14
N PRO A 31 6.13 -4.52 11.17
CA PRO A 31 7.32 -4.81 10.38
C PRO A 31 6.98 -4.98 8.89
N HIS A 32 7.99 -4.94 8.03
CA HIS A 32 7.84 -5.37 6.65
C HIS A 32 7.31 -6.82 6.59
N ARG A 33 6.40 -7.11 5.65
CA ARG A 33 5.72 -8.42 5.51
C ARG A 33 4.85 -8.84 6.70
N PHE A 34 4.35 -7.89 7.51
CA PHE A 34 3.49 -8.21 8.66
C PHE A 34 2.26 -9.07 8.29
N HIS A 35 1.67 -8.89 7.11
CA HIS A 35 0.53 -9.69 6.63
C HIS A 35 0.87 -11.17 6.39
N TYR A 36 2.14 -11.52 6.10
CA TYR A 36 2.54 -12.92 5.96
C TYR A 36 2.73 -13.62 7.30
N GLY A 37 3.35 -12.94 8.27
CA GLY A 37 3.79 -13.55 9.54
C GLY A 37 2.86 -13.32 10.73
N LEU A 38 2.03 -12.27 10.71
CA LEU A 38 1.20 -11.84 11.84
C LEU A 38 -0.29 -11.86 11.50
N ARG A 39 -0.78 -12.91 10.84
CA ARG A 39 -2.17 -12.98 10.31
C ARG A 39 -3.29 -12.72 11.33
N GLN A 40 -3.01 -12.79 12.63
CA GLN A 40 -4.02 -12.62 13.68
C GLN A 40 -4.16 -11.19 14.22
N ILE A 41 -3.28 -10.25 13.84
CA ILE A 41 -3.40 -8.87 14.32
C ILE A 41 -4.41 -8.08 13.48
N LYS A 42 -5.22 -7.24 14.16
CA LYS A 42 -6.33 -6.49 13.54
C LYS A 42 -5.93 -5.70 12.28
N ILE A 43 -4.71 -5.17 12.27
CA ILE A 43 -4.20 -4.34 11.17
C ILE A 43 -3.96 -5.14 9.87
N VAL A 44 -3.81 -6.48 9.93
CA VAL A 44 -3.73 -7.32 8.72
C VAL A 44 -5.07 -7.33 7.98
N PHE A 45 -6.18 -7.52 8.69
CA PHE A 45 -7.51 -7.50 8.08
C PHE A 45 -7.83 -6.16 7.42
N LEU A 46 -7.35 -5.06 8.01
CA LEU A 46 -7.47 -3.74 7.40
C LEU A 46 -6.65 -3.66 6.11
N ALA A 47 -5.36 -4.05 6.16
CA ALA A 47 -4.48 -4.02 5.01
C ALA A 47 -4.97 -4.90 3.84
N ASP A 48 -5.53 -6.08 4.12
CA ASP A 48 -6.11 -6.96 3.11
C ASP A 48 -7.34 -6.33 2.45
N LYS A 49 -8.23 -5.74 3.26
CA LYS A 49 -9.42 -5.04 2.75
C LYS A 49 -9.04 -3.81 1.91
N ASP A 50 -8.05 -3.04 2.36
CA ASP A 50 -7.57 -1.88 1.61
C ASP A 50 -6.97 -2.33 0.27
N PHE A 51 -6.15 -3.38 0.28
CA PHE A 51 -5.57 -3.96 -0.95
C PHE A 51 -6.65 -4.37 -1.97
N ASP A 52 -7.73 -5.03 -1.52
CA ASP A 52 -8.84 -5.41 -2.39
C ASP A 52 -9.57 -4.18 -2.99
N ASN A 53 -9.72 -3.12 -2.20
CA ASN A 53 -10.35 -1.89 -2.68
C ASN A 53 -9.45 -1.15 -3.68
N GLU A 54 -8.16 -1.10 -3.43
CA GLU A 54 -7.19 -0.47 -4.33
C GLU A 54 -7.04 -1.23 -5.64
N LEU A 55 -7.08 -2.58 -5.60
CA LEU A 55 -7.15 -3.38 -6.82
C LEU A 55 -8.40 -3.04 -7.64
N LYS A 56 -9.56 -2.93 -7.01
CA LYS A 56 -10.79 -2.51 -7.71
C LYS A 56 -10.66 -1.11 -8.28
N TRP A 57 -10.07 -0.18 -7.54
CA TRP A 57 -9.81 1.18 -8.03
C TRP A 57 -8.91 1.16 -9.28
N LEU A 58 -7.78 0.45 -9.23
CA LEU A 58 -6.87 0.31 -10.38
C LEU A 58 -7.58 -0.31 -11.60
N LEU A 59 -8.34 -1.38 -11.39
CA LEU A 59 -9.05 -2.08 -12.45
C LEU A 59 -10.25 -1.29 -12.99
N SER A 60 -10.89 -0.46 -12.17
CA SER A 60 -11.98 0.43 -12.62
C SER A 60 -11.51 1.55 -13.53
N GLY A 61 -10.22 1.93 -13.45
CA GLY A 61 -9.59 2.85 -14.40
C GLY A 61 -9.22 2.21 -15.73
N SER A 62 -9.26 0.88 -15.81
CA SER A 62 -8.98 0.09 -17.01
C SER A 62 -10.28 -0.28 -17.72
N SER A 63 -11.02 0.72 -18.19
CA SER A 63 -12.06 0.51 -19.19
C SER A 63 -11.39 0.16 -20.52
N ALA A 64 -11.79 -0.97 -21.12
CA ALA A 64 -11.44 -1.33 -22.50
C ALA A 64 -11.95 -0.30 -23.52
#